data_AF-A0A925UIA7-F1
#
_entry.id   AF-A0A925UIA7-F1
#
_cell.length_a   1.000
_cell.length_b   1.000
_cell.length_c   1.000
_cell.angle_alpha   90.00
_cell.angle_beta   90.00
_cell.angle_gamma   90.00
#
_symmetry.space_group_name_H-M   'P 1'
#
loop_
_entity.id
_entity.type
_entity.pdbx_description
1 polymer ?
#
loop_
_entity_poly.entity_id
_entity_poly.type
_entity_poly.pdbx_seq_one_letter_code
_entity_poly.pdbx_strand_id
1 'polypeptide(L)' 'GMGASCTVEGPTAWQCKVPAGQYLMMGDNRDHSSDSRVWGFLPHEQVYGKAVRVLFNLRDMSRAWTAL' A
#
# COMPACT_ATOMS: atom_id res chain seq x y z
N GLY A 1 0.49 -12.77 -6.88
CA GLY A 1 1.81 -12.89 -6.25
C GLY A 1 2.85 -12.14 -7.05
N MET A 2 3.90 -11.61 -6.43
CA MET A 2 4.84 -10.63 -7.02
C MET A 2 5.63 -11.07 -8.28
N GLY A 3 5.44 -12.30 -8.77
CA GLY A 3 5.89 -12.73 -10.11
C GLY A 3 7.41 -12.66 -10.34
N ALA A 4 7.84 -12.84 -11.59
CA ALA A 4 9.25 -12.93 -12.00
C ALA A 4 10.08 -11.64 -11.79
N SER A 5 9.51 -10.57 -11.24
CA SER A 5 10.19 -9.28 -11.02
C SER A 5 10.85 -9.16 -9.64
N CYS A 6 10.78 -10.21 -8.82
CA CYS A 6 11.33 -10.26 -7.49
C CYS A 6 12.29 -11.43 -7.30
N THR A 7 13.39 -11.19 -6.61
CA THR A 7 14.37 -12.19 -6.16
C THR A 7 14.30 -12.31 -4.63
N VAL A 8 14.56 -13.51 -4.11
CA VAL A 8 14.61 -13.75 -2.66
C VAL A 8 16.04 -13.50 -2.19
N GLU A 9 16.21 -12.55 -1.26
CA GLU A 9 17.49 -12.21 -0.63
C GLU A 9 17.52 -12.79 0.80
N GLY A 10 17.61 -14.11 0.90
CA GLY A 10 17.68 -14.81 2.18
C GLY A 10 16.33 -15.22 2.78
N PRO A 11 16.29 -15.66 4.05
CA PRO A 11 15.12 -16.33 4.61
C PRO A 11 13.88 -15.44 4.79
N THR A 12 14.08 -14.12 4.87
CA THR A 12 13.01 -13.17 5.24
C THR A 12 12.90 -11.95 4.33
N ALA A 13 13.76 -11.83 3.31
CA ALA A 13 13.79 -10.65 2.46
C ALA A 13 13.67 -11.00 0.97
N TRP A 14 13.12 -10.05 0.23
CA TRP A 14 12.98 -10.10 -1.22
C TRP A 14 13.33 -8.73 -1.78
N GLN A 15 14.00 -8.74 -2.93
CA GLN A 15 14.31 -7.56 -3.70
C GLN A 15 13.46 -7.58 -4.96
N CYS A 16 12.78 -6.46 -5.25
CA CYS A 16 11.89 -6.35 -6.39
C CYS A 16 12.22 -5.11 -7.20
N LYS A 17 12.20 -5.25 -8.54
CA LYS A 17 12.16 -4.09 -9.44
C LYS A 17 10.73 -3.85 -9.88
N VAL A 18 10.15 -2.72 -9.46
CA VAL A 18 8.78 -2.34 -9.87
C VAL A 18 8.78 -2.02 -11.37
N PRO A 19 7.90 -2.65 -12.18
CA PRO A 19 7.79 -2.34 -13.61
C PRO A 19 7.32 -0.90 -13.86
N ALA A 20 7.57 -0.39 -15.07
CA ALA A 20 7.06 0.91 -15.46
C ALA A 20 5.52 0.94 -15.44
N GLY A 21 4.93 2.04 -14.96
CA GLY A 21 3.47 2.21 -14.88
C GLY A 21 2.79 1.36 -13.79
N GLN A 22 3.57 0.79 -12.87
CA GLN A 22 3.08 -0.08 -11.80
C GLN A 22 3.53 0.46 -10.43
N TYR A 23 2.85 0.03 -9.37
CA TYR A 23 3.15 0.39 -8.00
C TYR A 23 3.27 -0.84 -7.09
N LEU A 24 4.24 -0.81 -6.18
CA LEU A 24 4.27 -1.68 -5.02
C LEU A 24 3.45 -1.03 -3.90
N MET A 25 2.35 -1.66 -3.51
CA MET A 25 1.49 -1.20 -2.42
C MET A 25 1.76 -2.02 -1.17
N MET A 26 1.89 -1.35 -0.03
CA MET A 26 2.09 -2.00 1.26
C MET A 26 1.27 -1.28 2.33
N GLY A 27 0.43 -2.03 3.05
CA GLY A 27 -0.31 -1.49 4.17
C GLY A 27 0.57 -1.29 5.40
N ASP A 28 0.25 -0.32 6.24
CA ASP A 28 1.01 -0.07 7.48
C ASP A 28 0.85 -1.20 8.51
N ASN A 29 -0.32 -1.85 8.55
CA ASN A 29 -0.56 -3.03 9.37
C ASN A 29 -0.03 -4.29 8.67
N ARG A 30 1.30 -4.47 8.71
CA ARG A 30 2.04 -5.40 7.84
C ARG A 30 1.59 -6.85 7.94
N ASP A 31 1.23 -7.33 9.12
CA ASP A 31 0.84 -8.74 9.31
C ASP A 31 -0.64 -8.99 8.97
N HIS A 32 -1.44 -7.93 8.86
CA HIS A 32 -2.88 -7.99 8.61
C HIS A 32 -3.28 -7.25 7.32
N SER A 33 -2.36 -7.18 6.36
CA SER A 33 -2.58 -6.48 5.09
C SER A 33 -2.48 -7.46 3.92
N SER A 34 -3.58 -7.61 3.18
CA SER A 34 -3.55 -8.22 1.85
C SER A 34 -3.14 -7.16 0.84
N ASP A 35 -1.84 -7.02 0.61
CA ASP A 35 -1.24 -6.03 -0.29
C ASP A 35 -0.38 -6.67 -1.38
N SER A 36 0.52 -5.92 -2.01
CA SER A 36 1.30 -6.41 -3.15
C SER A 36 2.09 -7.68 -2.86
N ARG A 37 2.40 -7.97 -1.59
CA ARG A 37 2.98 -9.25 -1.16
C ARG A 37 2.13 -10.47 -1.52
N VAL A 38 0.82 -10.32 -1.53
CA VAL A 38 -0.15 -11.37 -1.86
C VAL A 38 -0.54 -11.30 -3.34
N TRP A 39 -1.03 -10.14 -3.80
CA TRP A 39 -1.64 -10.02 -5.13
C TRP A 39 -0.71 -9.52 -6.24
N GLY A 40 0.42 -8.87 -5.95
CA GLY A 40 1.39 -8.37 -6.95
C GLY A 40 1.36 -6.85 -7.11
N PHE A 41 1.92 -6.31 -8.19
CA PHE A 41 1.94 -4.85 -8.42
C PHE A 41 0.58 -4.31 -8.87
N LEU A 42 0.30 -3.05 -8.54
CA LEU A 42 -0.90 -2.32 -8.94
C LEU A 42 -0.64 -1.47 -10.20
N PRO A 43 -1.40 -1.63 -11.29
CA PRO A 43 -1.32 -0.75 -12.45
C PRO A 43 -1.72 0.70 -12.13
N HIS A 44 -1.05 1.67 -12.75
CA HIS A 44 -1.29 3.09 -12.50
C HIS A 44 -2.73 3.52 -12.78
N GLU A 45 -3.36 2.97 -13.82
CA GLU A 45 -4.73 3.26 -14.20
C GLU A 45 -5.77 2.87 -13.13
N GLN A 46 -5.39 2.04 -12.16
CA GLN A 46 -6.25 1.66 -11.04
C GLN A 46 -6.08 2.58 -9.81
N VAL A 47 -5.19 3.57 -9.88
CA VAL A 47 -5.01 4.58 -8.82
C VAL A 47 -5.98 5.73 -9.02
N TYR A 48 -6.98 5.82 -8.15
CA TYR A 48 -7.97 6.91 -8.20
C TYR A 48 -7.46 8.23 -7.59
N GLY A 49 -6.59 8.18 -6.59
CA GLY A 49 -6.10 9.39 -5.94
C GLY A 49 -5.35 9.13 -4.63
N LYS A 50 -4.94 10.22 -3.97
CA LYS A 50 -4.20 10.19 -2.70
C LYS A 50 -5.12 10.55 -1.54
N ALA A 51 -5.16 9.71 -0.51
CA ALA A 51 -5.76 10.07 0.77
C ALA A 51 -4.91 11.16 1.44
N VAL A 52 -5.50 12.34 1.70
CA VAL A 52 -4.76 13.50 2.23
C VAL A 52 -5.14 13.86 3.67
N ARG A 53 -6.36 13.53 4.12
CA ARG A 53 -6.88 13.88 5.45
C ARG A 53 -7.90 12.86 5.92
N VAL A 54 -8.03 12.75 7.23
CA VAL A 54 -9.14 12.05 7.90
C VAL A 54 -10.16 13.12 8.32
N LEU A 55 -11.39 13.04 7.82
CA LEU A 55 -12.42 14.03 8.13
C LEU A 55 -13.12 13.75 9.47
N PHE A 56 -13.32 12.46 9.78
CA PHE A 56 -14.06 12.01 10.95
C PHE A 56 -13.46 10.76 11.57
N ASN A 57 -13.51 10.70 12.91
CA ASN A 57 -13.39 9.48 13.69
C ASN A 57 -14.67 9.34 14.52
N LEU A 58 -15.54 8.39 14.18
CA LEU A 58 -16.87 8.28 14.80
C LEU A 58 -16.84 7.89 16.28
N ARG A 59 -15.72 7.35 16.77
CA ARG A 59 -15.53 7.05 18.21
C ARG A 59 -14.96 8.23 18.99
N ASP A 60 -14.36 9.19 18.30
CA ASP A 60 -13.77 10.38 18.89
C ASP A 60 -13.93 11.57 17.93
N MET A 61 -15.05 12.26 18.09
CA MET A 61 -15.41 13.42 17.27
C MET A 61 -14.70 14.71 17.71
N SER A 62 -13.86 14.68 18.76
CA SER A 62 -13.16 15.88 19.28
C SER A 62 -12.21 16.51 18.28
N ARG A 63 -11.81 15.75 17.25
CA ARG A 63 -10.90 16.17 16.17
C ARG A 63 -11.54 16.14 14.78
N ALA A 64 -12.88 16.09 14.71
CA ALA A 64 -13.57 16.22 13.44
C ALA A 64 -13.29 17.60 12.84
N TRP A 65 -13.05 17.64 11.52
CA TRP A 65 -12.82 18.90 10.80
C TRP A 65 -11.65 19.74 11.34
N THR A 66 -10.53 19.12 11.71
CA THR A 66 -9.31 19.88 12.01
C THR A 66 -8.99 20.85 10.87
N ALA A 67 -8.81 22.13 11.23
CA ALA A 67 -8.58 23.22 10.28
C ALA A 67 -7.36 22.97 9.39
N LEU A 68 -7.41 23.48 8.16
CA LEU A 68 -6.37 23.35 7.14
C LEU A 68 -5.02 23.92 7.57
#